data_AF-A0A5A7Y8R5-F1
#
_entry.id   AF-A0A5A7Y8R5-F1
#
_cell.length_a   1.000
_cell.length_b   1.000
_cell.length_c   1.000
_cell.angle_alpha   90.00
_cell.angle_beta   90.00
_cell.angle_gamma   90.00
#
_symmetry.space_group_name_H-M   'P 1'
#
loop_
_entity.id
_entity.type
_entity.pdbx_description
1 polymer ?
#
loop_
_entity_poly.entity_id
_entity_poly.type
_entity_poly.pdbx_seq_one_letter_code
_entity_poly.pdbx_strand_id
1 'polypeptide(L)'
;MAPSLPVNPSLERFRRDARRLQRAVRANDPEALAHVSRHHPSGSPADPAAFALTAAQHVVARAVGFGSWPRLRAYLHTAEELRRDPTTSIVDDDPLARFLSLACLTYSPGDGPDRWNAAAEILRAHPDLPSRSLHVAAAVGDASAVARHLDADPGGATHQGGPFGWTALFHLAACRVPQRDPVATARLLLDAGADPNAGYLWLALPTPFTVLTLCFGEGEAGPGRQPRHPAGDELAGLLLDRGADPNDAQTLYDRTFARDDGHLRILLPAGLGRGDGGPWQRRLGEALETPVEMVQRQVDWARDRGFTDRLELLASYGFTEGRPATAPSPWRPKGPEPPVAAAGTPDGVRALAAAGGDLNARFDGHTLLHHAAWIGDVELVEALLECGADPDVVDDQHGATPLGWAEHGQAEATAAVLRLRSRT
;
A
#
# COMPACT_ATOMS: atom_id res chain seq x y z
N MET A 1 -13.94 -8.11 8.15
CA MET A 1 -14.17 -7.57 6.78
C MET A 1 -13.78 -6.10 6.82
N ALA A 2 -12.78 -5.70 6.03
CA ALA A 2 -12.32 -4.33 5.98
C ALA A 2 -13.46 -3.35 5.62
N PRO A 3 -13.47 -2.12 6.17
CA PRO A 3 -14.47 -1.10 5.84
C PRO A 3 -14.51 -0.80 4.35
N SER A 4 -15.70 -0.70 3.78
CA SER A 4 -15.89 -0.21 2.40
C SER A 4 -16.20 1.29 2.45
N LEU A 5 -15.18 2.09 2.76
CA LEU A 5 -15.28 3.54 2.81
C LEU A 5 -15.15 4.13 1.40
N PRO A 6 -15.90 5.19 1.08
CA PRO A 6 -15.63 5.94 -0.14
C PRO A 6 -14.28 6.65 -0.05
N VAL A 7 -13.64 6.91 -1.19
CA VAL A 7 -12.46 7.78 -1.27
C VAL A 7 -12.78 9.12 -0.62
N ASN A 8 -11.85 9.59 0.22
CA ASN A 8 -11.99 10.83 0.97
C ASN A 8 -13.31 10.87 1.80
N PRO A 9 -13.45 9.98 2.80
CA PRO A 9 -14.64 9.93 3.63
C PRO A 9 -14.73 11.20 4.50
N SER A 10 -15.96 11.67 4.73
CA SER A 10 -16.21 12.82 5.60
C SER A 10 -17.51 12.67 6.39
N LEU A 11 -17.48 13.15 7.64
CA LEU A 11 -18.63 13.06 8.54
C LEU A 11 -19.87 13.79 8.00
N GLU A 12 -19.67 14.93 7.33
CA GLU A 12 -20.76 15.69 6.71
C GLU A 12 -21.46 14.91 5.60
N ARG A 13 -20.70 14.19 4.76
CA ARG A 13 -21.28 13.33 3.74
C ARG A 13 -22.15 12.24 4.38
N PHE A 14 -21.62 11.52 5.37
CA PHE A 14 -22.38 10.48 6.05
C PHE A 14 -23.61 11.00 6.79
N ARG A 15 -23.56 12.22 7.35
CA ARG A 15 -24.74 12.89 7.94
C ARG A 15 -25.81 13.17 6.89
N ARG A 16 -25.43 13.60 5.68
CA ARG A 16 -26.37 13.78 4.57
C ARG A 16 -26.95 12.46 4.10
N ASP A 17 -26.12 11.42 3.98
CA ASP A 17 -26.54 10.09 3.55
C ASP A 17 -27.57 9.49 4.53
N ALA A 18 -27.35 9.63 5.85
CA ALA A 18 -28.31 9.19 6.86
C ALA A 18 -29.65 9.94 6.76
N ARG A 19 -29.63 11.26 6.54
CA ARG A 19 -30.86 12.06 6.33
C ARG A 19 -31.58 11.70 5.03
N ARG A 20 -30.83 11.42 3.97
CA ARG A 20 -31.38 10.99 2.67
C ARG A 20 -32.05 9.63 2.82
N LEU A 21 -31.37 8.66 3.44
CA LEU A 21 -31.92 7.34 3.73
C LEU A 21 -33.19 7.43 4.57
N GLN A 22 -33.18 8.24 5.63
CA GLN A 22 -34.38 8.42 6.46
C GLN A 22 -35.58 8.92 5.66
N ARG A 23 -35.39 9.94 4.82
CA ARG A 23 -36.47 10.48 3.97
C ARG A 23 -36.98 9.44 2.97
N ALA A 24 -36.09 8.68 2.34
CA ALA A 24 -36.47 7.65 1.38
C ALA A 24 -37.26 6.51 2.05
N VAL A 25 -36.82 6.03 3.22
CA VAL A 25 -37.56 5.02 4.00
C VAL A 25 -38.94 5.54 4.40
N ARG A 26 -39.04 6.78 4.88
CA ARG A 26 -40.34 7.40 5.24
C ARG A 26 -41.27 7.59 4.03
N ALA A 27 -40.72 7.71 2.84
CA ALA A 27 -41.46 7.73 1.58
C ALA A 27 -41.78 6.32 1.04
N ASN A 28 -41.48 5.26 1.82
CA ASN A 28 -41.69 3.87 1.45
C ASN A 28 -40.94 3.44 0.18
N ASP A 29 -39.75 4.01 -0.05
CA ASP A 29 -38.89 3.68 -1.19
C ASP A 29 -38.37 2.23 -1.10
N PRO A 30 -38.62 1.37 -2.11
CA PRO A 30 -38.24 -0.05 -2.06
C PRO A 30 -36.74 -0.29 -1.93
N GLU A 31 -35.90 0.51 -2.59
CA GLU A 31 -34.45 0.36 -2.53
C GLU A 31 -33.89 0.72 -1.15
N ALA A 32 -34.41 1.81 -0.55
CA ALA A 32 -34.06 2.22 0.79
C ALA A 32 -34.46 1.18 1.83
N LEU A 33 -35.66 0.59 1.71
CA LEU A 33 -36.11 -0.50 2.58
C LEU A 33 -35.22 -1.75 2.44
N ALA A 34 -34.87 -2.13 1.20
CA ALA A 34 -33.94 -3.23 0.96
C ALA A 34 -32.54 -2.95 1.51
N HIS A 35 -32.08 -1.70 1.46
CA HIS A 35 -30.81 -1.29 2.07
C HIS A 35 -30.85 -1.38 3.60
N VAL A 36 -31.93 -0.90 4.24
CA VAL A 36 -32.14 -1.07 5.68
C VAL A 36 -32.17 -2.55 6.05
N SER A 37 -32.92 -3.38 5.32
CA SER A 37 -33.00 -4.83 5.58
C SER A 37 -31.65 -5.52 5.54
N ARG A 38 -30.72 -5.07 4.69
CA ARG A 38 -29.39 -5.65 4.54
C ARG A 38 -28.46 -5.30 5.71
N HIS A 39 -28.60 -4.12 6.30
CA HIS A 39 -27.60 -3.58 7.22
C HIS A 39 -28.12 -3.31 8.63
N HIS A 40 -29.43 -3.19 8.85
CA HIS A 40 -30.01 -3.01 10.18
C HIS A 40 -30.17 -4.36 10.89
N PRO A 41 -29.76 -4.52 12.16
CA PRO A 41 -29.85 -5.79 12.89
C PRO A 41 -31.26 -6.36 13.00
N SER A 42 -32.28 -5.50 13.05
CA SER A 42 -33.69 -5.89 13.13
C SER A 42 -34.39 -6.03 11.77
N GLY A 43 -33.65 -5.91 10.66
CA GLY A 43 -34.23 -5.92 9.31
C GLY A 43 -35.05 -4.67 8.98
N SER A 44 -35.99 -4.81 8.04
CA SER A 44 -36.88 -3.73 7.59
C SER A 44 -37.73 -3.14 8.73
N PRO A 45 -37.99 -1.83 8.72
CA PRO A 45 -38.81 -1.19 9.76
C PRO A 45 -40.28 -1.62 9.65
N ALA A 46 -40.91 -1.91 10.79
CA ALA A 46 -42.34 -2.24 10.86
C ALA A 46 -43.24 -1.04 10.49
N ASP A 47 -42.81 0.18 10.85
CA ASP A 47 -43.42 1.43 10.43
C ASP A 47 -42.37 2.32 9.74
N PRO A 48 -42.34 2.35 8.41
CA PRO A 48 -41.43 3.20 7.65
C PRO A 48 -41.60 4.70 7.96
N ALA A 49 -42.80 5.17 8.27
CA ALA A 49 -43.07 6.59 8.56
C ALA A 49 -42.42 7.03 9.89
N ALA A 50 -42.33 6.13 10.87
CA ALA A 50 -41.66 6.36 12.15
C ALA A 50 -40.14 6.16 12.11
N PHE A 51 -39.55 5.82 10.96
CA PHE A 51 -38.12 5.50 10.88
C PHE A 51 -37.23 6.65 11.40
N ALA A 52 -36.45 6.36 12.44
CA ALA A 52 -35.66 7.35 13.18
C ALA A 52 -34.32 7.66 12.48
N LEU A 53 -33.83 8.89 12.67
CA LEU A 53 -32.53 9.30 12.12
C LEU A 53 -31.38 8.47 12.73
N THR A 54 -31.50 8.09 14.00
CA THR A 54 -30.54 7.22 14.70
C THR A 54 -30.46 5.83 14.07
N ALA A 55 -31.60 5.27 13.63
CA ALA A 55 -31.64 4.01 12.90
C ALA A 55 -31.00 4.16 11.51
N ALA A 56 -31.27 5.26 10.79
CA ALA A 56 -30.63 5.55 9.51
C ALA A 56 -29.10 5.71 9.64
N GLN A 57 -28.63 6.40 10.68
CA GLN A 57 -27.21 6.53 11.00
C GLN A 57 -26.54 5.18 11.28
N HIS A 58 -27.23 4.31 12.02
CA HIS A 58 -26.74 2.96 12.31
C HIS A 58 -26.63 2.11 11.04
N VAL A 59 -27.63 2.18 10.15
CA VAL A 59 -27.60 1.53 8.83
C VAL A 59 -26.43 2.03 8.00
N VAL A 60 -26.24 3.34 7.90
CA VAL A 60 -25.13 3.95 7.15
C VAL A 60 -23.78 3.50 7.70
N ALA A 61 -23.59 3.48 9.03
CA ALA A 61 -22.34 3.02 9.63
C ALA A 61 -22.07 1.53 9.32
N ARG A 62 -23.07 0.66 9.46
CA ARG A 62 -22.94 -0.77 9.18
C ARG A 62 -22.74 -1.06 7.70
N ALA A 63 -23.30 -0.25 6.81
CA ALA A 63 -23.11 -0.38 5.37
C ALA A 63 -21.65 -0.19 4.94
N VAL A 64 -20.88 0.60 5.69
CA VAL A 64 -19.45 0.82 5.44
C VAL A 64 -18.54 0.03 6.39
N GLY A 65 -19.08 -0.93 7.15
CA GLY A 65 -18.30 -1.86 7.97
C GLY A 65 -18.13 -1.48 9.45
N PHE A 66 -18.75 -0.39 9.92
CA PHE A 66 -18.68 0.02 11.32
C PHE A 66 -19.86 -0.53 12.13
N GLY A 67 -19.59 -1.05 13.32
CA GLY A 67 -20.60 -1.64 14.18
C GLY A 67 -21.62 -0.63 14.73
N SER A 68 -21.31 0.66 14.70
CA SER A 68 -22.21 1.73 15.15
C SER A 68 -21.82 3.11 14.62
N TRP A 69 -22.77 4.05 14.65
CA TRP A 69 -22.50 5.45 14.28
C TRP A 69 -21.44 6.15 15.14
N PRO A 70 -21.41 5.99 16.48
CA PRO A 70 -20.33 6.55 17.30
C PRO A 70 -18.94 6.05 16.90
N ARG A 71 -18.80 4.76 16.51
CA ARG A 71 -17.52 4.19 16.06
C ARG A 71 -17.06 4.78 14.73
N LEU A 72 -17.96 4.87 13.73
CA LEU A 72 -17.67 5.56 12.48
C LEU A 72 -17.25 7.01 12.72
N ARG A 73 -17.98 7.73 13.59
CA ARG A 73 -17.64 9.12 13.93
C ARG A 73 -16.27 9.25 14.59
N ALA A 74 -15.94 8.37 15.54
CA ALA A 74 -14.64 8.36 16.21
C ALA A 74 -13.51 8.14 15.19
N TYR A 75 -13.65 7.15 14.30
CA TYR A 75 -12.72 6.93 13.20
C TYR A 75 -12.56 8.17 12.33
N LEU A 76 -13.66 8.79 11.87
CA LEU A 76 -13.59 9.96 10.99
C LEU A 76 -12.92 11.18 11.64
N HIS A 77 -13.03 11.34 12.97
CA HIS A 77 -12.29 12.39 13.67
C HIS A 77 -10.79 12.12 13.67
N THR A 78 -10.38 10.91 14.08
CA THR A 78 -8.96 10.50 14.05
C THR A 78 -8.39 10.57 12.63
N ALA A 79 -9.17 10.13 11.64
CA ALA A 79 -8.73 10.07 10.25
C ALA A 79 -8.56 11.47 9.64
N GLU A 80 -9.30 12.48 10.10
CA GLU A 80 -9.12 13.86 9.66
C GLU A 80 -7.77 14.43 10.10
N GLU A 81 -7.34 14.14 11.32
CA GLU A 81 -6.05 14.60 11.85
C GLU A 81 -4.87 13.95 11.11
N LEU A 82 -5.03 12.66 10.78
CA LEU A 82 -4.02 11.84 10.12
C LEU A 82 -4.07 11.91 8.58
N ARG A 83 -5.07 12.60 8.01
CA ARG A 83 -5.29 12.70 6.56
C ARG A 83 -4.08 13.34 5.89
N ARG A 84 -3.51 12.69 4.88
CA ARG A 84 -2.58 13.33 3.93
C ARG A 84 -2.92 12.93 2.50
N ASP A 85 -2.57 13.79 1.56
CA ASP A 85 -2.58 13.52 0.13
C ASP A 85 -1.20 13.92 -0.44
N PRO A 86 -0.26 12.97 -0.54
CA PRO A 86 1.06 13.24 -1.09
C PRO A 86 1.05 13.46 -2.61
N THR A 87 -0.09 13.27 -3.29
CA THR A 87 -0.19 13.36 -4.75
C THR A 87 -0.59 14.73 -5.25
N THR A 88 -1.14 15.58 -4.39
CA THR A 88 -1.41 16.97 -4.76
C THR A 88 -0.10 17.70 -5.00
N SER A 89 0.13 18.10 -6.26
CA SER A 89 1.34 18.78 -6.70
C SER A 89 1.66 20.00 -5.84
N ILE A 90 2.74 19.92 -5.05
CA ILE A 90 3.32 21.10 -4.42
C ILE A 90 4.44 21.58 -5.34
N VAL A 91 4.06 22.50 -6.23
CA VAL A 91 5.02 23.36 -6.94
C VAL A 91 5.07 24.64 -6.13
N ASP A 92 5.95 24.68 -5.15
CA ASP A 92 6.37 25.92 -4.53
C ASP A 92 7.65 26.40 -5.23
N ASP A 93 7.84 27.72 -5.32
CA ASP A 93 9.09 28.32 -5.84
C ASP A 93 10.28 28.10 -4.86
N ASP A 94 10.01 27.51 -3.69
CA ASP A 94 11.00 27.15 -2.68
C ASP A 94 11.79 25.87 -3.06
N PRO A 95 13.13 25.95 -3.22
CA PRO A 95 13.97 24.79 -3.48
C PRO A 95 13.88 23.67 -2.43
N LEU A 96 13.59 24.00 -1.17
CA LEU A 96 13.45 23.00 -0.09
C LEU A 96 12.20 22.15 -0.32
N ALA A 97 11.04 22.78 -0.45
CA ALA A 97 9.79 22.07 -0.73
C ALA A 97 9.88 21.26 -2.02
N ARG A 98 10.44 21.85 -3.08
CA ARG A 98 10.64 21.18 -4.37
C ARG A 98 11.57 19.97 -4.27
N PHE A 99 12.67 20.07 -3.52
CA PHE A 99 13.56 18.94 -3.26
C PHE A 99 12.81 17.79 -2.59
N LEU A 100 12.13 18.04 -1.47
CA LEU A 100 11.42 16.98 -0.73
C LEU A 100 10.30 16.34 -1.57
N SER A 101 9.55 17.14 -2.33
CA SER A 101 8.50 16.65 -3.23
C SER A 101 9.02 15.71 -4.31
N LEU A 102 10.21 15.99 -4.85
CA LEU A 102 10.81 15.18 -5.91
C LEU A 102 11.60 13.98 -5.36
N ALA A 103 12.25 14.13 -4.20
CA ALA A 103 13.12 13.12 -3.61
C ALA A 103 12.35 11.96 -2.96
N CYS A 104 11.17 12.23 -2.42
CA CYS A 104 10.42 11.26 -1.62
C CYS A 104 9.43 10.45 -2.47
N LEU A 105 9.29 9.16 -2.17
CA LEU A 105 8.16 8.37 -2.65
C LEU A 105 6.86 8.97 -2.16
N THR A 106 5.90 9.04 -3.08
CA THR A 106 4.55 9.53 -2.82
C THR A 106 3.50 8.48 -3.13
N TYR A 107 3.91 7.30 -3.61
CA TYR A 107 3.07 6.26 -4.20
C TYR A 107 2.13 6.78 -5.30
N SER A 108 2.53 7.87 -5.95
CA SER A 108 1.81 8.43 -7.09
C SER A 108 2.28 7.76 -8.39
N PRO A 109 1.46 7.79 -9.45
CA PRO A 109 1.89 7.36 -10.78
C PRO A 109 3.11 8.13 -11.32
N GLY A 110 3.45 9.27 -10.71
CA GLY A 110 4.60 10.07 -11.07
C GLY A 110 5.92 9.60 -10.45
N ASP A 111 5.92 8.72 -9.43
CA ASP A 111 7.16 8.22 -8.81
C ASP A 111 8.06 7.53 -9.85
N GLY A 112 9.37 7.69 -9.71
CA GLY A 112 10.37 7.07 -10.56
C GLY A 112 11.70 7.84 -10.61
N PRO A 113 12.71 7.27 -11.29
CA PRO A 113 14.08 7.79 -11.30
C PRO A 113 14.21 9.25 -11.75
N ASP A 114 13.41 9.69 -12.73
CA ASP A 114 13.45 11.07 -13.24
C ASP A 114 13.21 12.12 -12.15
N ARG A 115 12.29 11.85 -11.21
CA ARG A 115 12.02 12.75 -10.08
C ARG A 115 13.22 12.81 -9.14
N TRP A 116 13.80 11.68 -8.79
CA TRP A 116 14.94 11.63 -7.85
C TRP A 116 16.19 12.25 -8.48
N ASN A 117 16.40 12.06 -9.79
CA ASN A 117 17.44 12.74 -10.54
C ASN A 117 17.25 14.27 -10.49
N ALA A 118 16.03 14.76 -10.74
CA ALA A 118 15.72 16.18 -10.63
C ALA A 118 15.90 16.73 -9.20
N ALA A 119 15.58 15.94 -8.17
CA ALA A 119 15.87 16.31 -6.78
C ALA A 119 17.38 16.39 -6.50
N ALA A 120 18.17 15.46 -7.03
CA ALA A 120 19.63 15.49 -6.92
C ALA A 120 20.23 16.75 -7.58
N GLU A 121 19.69 17.20 -8.73
CA GLU A 121 20.07 18.47 -9.34
C GLU A 121 19.83 19.67 -8.41
N ILE A 122 18.67 19.73 -7.76
CA ILE A 122 18.33 20.79 -6.80
C ILE A 122 19.33 20.79 -5.64
N LEU A 123 19.64 19.61 -5.08
CA LEU A 123 20.60 19.49 -3.99
C LEU A 123 22.01 19.92 -4.40
N ARG A 124 22.43 19.66 -5.64
CA ARG A 124 23.70 20.15 -6.19
C ARG A 124 23.71 21.67 -6.38
N ALA A 125 22.60 22.25 -6.79
CA ALA A 125 22.46 23.70 -6.93
C ALA A 125 22.37 24.44 -5.58
N HIS A 126 21.83 23.76 -4.56
CA HIS A 126 21.60 24.30 -3.21
C HIS A 126 22.17 23.36 -2.13
N PRO A 127 23.51 23.27 -2.00
CA PRO A 127 24.14 22.36 -1.04
C PRO A 127 23.91 22.76 0.44
N ASP A 128 23.37 23.95 0.69
CA ASP A 128 22.98 24.47 2.00
C ASP A 128 21.62 23.95 2.51
N LEU A 129 20.82 23.27 1.68
CA LEU A 129 19.48 22.82 2.11
C LEU A 129 19.49 21.94 3.38
N PRO A 130 20.41 20.97 3.55
CA PRO A 130 20.47 20.18 4.79
C PRO A 130 20.75 21.02 6.05
N SER A 131 21.53 22.10 5.94
CA SER A 131 21.79 22.96 7.11
C SER A 131 20.61 23.88 7.46
N ARG A 132 19.70 24.11 6.51
CA ARG A 132 18.51 24.96 6.68
C ARG A 132 17.27 24.21 7.15
N SER A 133 17.24 22.87 7.01
CA SER A 133 16.06 22.08 7.33
C SER A 133 16.41 20.69 7.86
N LEU A 134 15.89 20.38 9.05
CA LEU A 134 15.97 19.05 9.64
C LEU A 134 15.37 17.98 8.71
N HIS A 135 14.27 18.28 8.01
CA HIS A 135 13.59 17.35 7.11
C HIS A 135 14.45 17.02 5.89
N VAL A 136 15.16 18.01 5.33
CA VAL A 136 16.11 17.78 4.23
C VAL A 136 17.34 17.03 4.74
N ALA A 137 17.89 17.41 5.89
CA ALA A 137 19.02 16.71 6.50
C ALA A 137 18.72 15.22 6.72
N ALA A 138 17.52 14.92 7.22
CA ALA A 138 17.04 13.56 7.38
C ALA A 138 16.86 12.84 6.04
N ALA A 139 16.21 13.48 5.06
CA ALA A 139 16.01 12.91 3.72
C ALA A 139 17.31 12.51 3.02
N VAL A 140 18.40 13.27 3.19
CA VAL A 140 19.71 12.95 2.57
C VAL A 140 20.61 12.09 3.46
N GLY A 141 20.14 11.69 4.65
CA GLY A 141 20.92 10.92 5.62
C GLY A 141 22.16 11.67 6.14
N ASP A 142 22.10 12.99 6.30
CA ASP A 142 23.19 13.80 6.87
C ASP A 142 23.09 13.84 8.40
N ALA A 143 23.58 12.78 9.04
CA ALA A 143 23.57 12.63 10.49
C ALA A 143 24.21 13.83 11.23
N SER A 144 25.24 14.46 10.65
CA SER A 144 25.90 15.62 11.25
C SER A 144 25.03 16.88 11.19
N ALA A 145 24.30 17.11 10.09
CA ALA A 145 23.33 18.19 10.01
C ALA A 145 22.13 17.94 10.93
N VAL A 146 21.63 16.70 10.99
CA VAL A 146 20.54 16.33 11.91
C VAL A 146 20.95 16.57 13.37
N ALA A 147 22.14 16.16 13.79
CA ALA A 147 22.63 16.42 15.14
C ALA A 147 22.63 17.92 15.47
N ARG A 148 23.14 18.78 14.57
CA ARG A 148 23.12 20.24 14.78
C ARG A 148 21.70 20.83 14.90
N HIS A 149 20.75 20.32 14.12
CA HIS A 149 19.35 20.74 14.22
C HIS A 149 18.74 20.33 15.55
N LEU A 150 19.01 19.11 16.02
CA LEU A 150 18.50 18.59 17.29
C LEU A 150 19.18 19.24 18.51
N ASP A 151 20.44 19.64 18.39
CA ASP A 151 21.12 20.44 19.41
C ASP A 151 20.45 21.82 19.58
N ALA A 152 19.98 22.41 18.47
CA ALA A 152 19.29 23.71 18.47
C ALA A 152 17.80 23.59 18.87
N ASP A 153 17.14 22.50 18.49
CA ASP A 153 15.74 22.18 18.81
C ASP A 153 15.61 20.69 19.19
N PRO A 154 15.74 20.35 20.48
CA PRO A 154 15.66 18.96 20.95
C PRO A 154 14.31 18.26 20.67
N GLY A 155 13.23 19.02 20.45
CA GLY A 155 11.90 18.48 20.09
C GLY A 155 11.72 18.25 18.59
N GLY A 156 12.67 18.73 17.78
CA GLY A 156 12.58 18.82 16.32
C GLY A 156 12.27 17.49 15.62
N ALA A 157 12.71 16.37 16.18
CA ALA A 157 12.45 15.04 15.63
C ALA A 157 10.95 14.67 15.55
N THR A 158 10.11 15.29 16.39
CA THR A 158 8.66 15.07 16.42
C THR A 158 7.86 16.06 15.57
N HIS A 159 8.50 17.16 15.16
CA HIS A 159 7.83 18.19 14.38
C HIS A 159 7.49 17.68 12.97
N GLN A 160 6.30 18.06 12.52
CA GLN A 160 5.87 17.84 11.14
C GLN A 160 6.22 19.06 10.29
N GLY A 161 6.65 18.83 9.06
CA GLY A 161 7.00 19.90 8.14
C GLY A 161 7.19 19.40 6.71
N GLY A 162 7.83 20.24 5.91
CA GLY A 162 7.98 19.99 4.48
C GLY A 162 6.65 20.05 3.72
N PRO A 163 6.67 19.72 2.42
CA PRO A 163 5.48 19.81 1.56
C PRO A 163 4.35 18.87 2.04
N PHE A 164 4.69 17.74 2.65
CA PHE A 164 3.71 16.71 3.01
C PHE A 164 3.24 16.77 4.47
N GLY A 165 3.76 17.69 5.28
CA GLY A 165 3.47 17.73 6.72
C GLY A 165 3.87 16.42 7.42
N TRP A 166 5.06 15.91 7.07
CA TRP A 166 5.63 14.67 7.59
C TRP A 166 6.76 14.97 8.58
N THR A 167 7.08 14.00 9.45
CA THR A 167 8.24 14.10 10.35
C THR A 167 9.55 13.91 9.59
N ALA A 168 10.67 14.26 10.22
CA ALA A 168 12.00 14.04 9.67
C ALA A 168 12.29 12.55 9.39
N LEU A 169 11.89 11.66 10.31
CA LEU A 169 12.08 10.20 10.14
C LEU A 169 11.30 9.66 8.93
N PHE A 170 10.10 10.19 8.69
CA PHE A 170 9.29 9.79 7.55
C PHE A 170 9.92 10.24 6.22
N HIS A 171 10.46 11.46 6.15
CA HIS A 171 11.20 11.93 4.97
C HIS A 171 12.48 11.13 4.71
N LEU A 172 13.18 10.71 5.77
CA LEU A 172 14.34 9.82 5.64
C LEU A 172 13.96 8.51 4.95
N ALA A 173 12.91 7.84 5.42
CA ALA A 173 12.48 6.57 4.84
C ALA A 173 11.85 6.73 3.44
N ALA A 174 11.23 7.87 3.15
CA ALA A 174 10.60 8.11 1.85
C ALA A 174 11.61 8.48 0.75
N CYS A 175 12.77 9.03 1.09
CA CYS A 175 13.74 9.52 0.11
C CYS A 175 14.31 8.39 -0.76
N ARG A 176 14.53 8.69 -2.04
CA ARG A 176 15.18 7.80 -3.03
C ARG A 176 16.36 8.46 -3.75
N VAL A 177 16.73 9.68 -3.35
CA VAL A 177 18.04 10.25 -3.70
C VAL A 177 19.12 9.52 -2.89
N PRO A 178 20.33 9.29 -3.42
CA PRO A 178 21.43 8.69 -2.66
C PRO A 178 21.67 9.39 -1.32
N GLN A 179 21.64 8.62 -0.24
CA GLN A 179 21.83 9.10 1.13
C GLN A 179 23.25 8.81 1.63
N ARG A 180 23.73 9.63 2.58
CA ARG A 180 25.06 9.47 3.17
C ARG A 180 25.09 8.36 4.22
N ASP A 181 24.33 8.52 5.30
CA ASP A 181 24.22 7.55 6.39
C ASP A 181 22.79 7.53 6.96
N PRO A 182 21.84 6.84 6.30
CA PRO A 182 20.46 6.80 6.74
C PRO A 182 20.27 6.08 8.07
N VAL A 183 21.04 5.05 8.37
CA VAL A 183 20.87 4.26 9.60
C VAL A 183 21.32 5.06 10.82
N ALA A 184 22.47 5.74 10.76
CA ALA A 184 22.89 6.62 11.86
C ALA A 184 21.95 7.82 12.01
N THR A 185 21.47 8.39 10.89
CA THR A 185 20.52 9.50 10.92
C THR A 185 19.19 9.10 11.55
N ALA A 186 18.63 7.94 11.20
CA ALA A 186 17.42 7.42 11.81
C ALA A 186 17.62 7.15 13.31
N ARG A 187 18.79 6.63 13.71
CA ARG A 187 19.12 6.42 15.12
C ARG A 187 19.08 7.72 15.92
N LEU A 188 19.68 8.80 15.42
CA LEU A 188 19.64 10.11 16.05
C LEU A 188 18.21 10.64 16.20
N LEU A 189 17.38 10.51 15.16
CA LEU A 189 15.99 10.94 15.20
C LEU A 189 15.17 10.15 16.22
N LEU A 190 15.35 8.82 16.26
CA LEU A 190 14.68 7.94 17.23
C LEU A 190 15.16 8.20 18.66
N ASP A 191 16.46 8.42 18.87
CA ASP A 191 17.03 8.79 20.17
C ASP A 191 16.50 10.16 20.64
N ALA A 192 16.18 11.06 19.72
CA ALA A 192 15.54 12.35 19.97
C ALA A 192 13.99 12.27 20.03
N GLY A 193 13.40 11.07 20.04
CA GLY A 193 11.98 10.87 20.29
C GLY A 193 11.08 10.83 19.05
N ALA A 194 11.62 10.68 17.84
CA ALA A 194 10.80 10.38 16.68
C ALA A 194 9.99 9.08 16.91
N ASP A 195 8.69 9.10 16.55
CA ASP A 195 7.82 7.92 16.66
C ASP A 195 8.19 6.89 15.57
N PRO A 196 8.64 5.67 15.91
CA PRO A 196 8.93 4.63 14.93
C PRO A 196 7.67 4.12 14.21
N ASN A 197 6.48 4.44 14.74
CA ASN A 197 5.18 4.16 14.14
C ASN A 197 4.58 5.40 13.44
N ALA A 198 5.38 6.44 13.18
CA ALA A 198 4.92 7.62 12.47
C ALA A 198 4.31 7.24 11.12
N GLY A 199 3.22 7.92 10.75
CA GLY A 199 2.50 7.62 9.53
C GLY A 199 1.28 8.49 9.34
N TYR A 200 0.56 8.24 8.24
CA TYR A 200 -0.62 8.99 7.85
C TYR A 200 -1.68 8.08 7.23
N LEU A 201 -2.90 8.60 7.07
CA LEU A 201 -3.98 7.96 6.32
C LEU A 201 -4.14 8.62 4.96
N TRP A 202 -3.96 7.85 3.90
CA TRP A 202 -4.10 8.33 2.54
C TRP A 202 -5.54 8.75 2.27
N LEU A 203 -5.77 10.06 2.08
CA LEU A 203 -7.12 10.59 1.90
C LEU A 203 -8.12 10.09 2.96
N ALA A 204 -7.67 9.91 4.21
CA ALA A 204 -8.45 9.37 5.32
C ALA A 204 -9.03 7.95 5.08
N LEU A 205 -8.38 7.14 4.23
CA LEU A 205 -8.64 5.71 4.09
C LEU A 205 -8.00 4.92 5.24
N PRO A 206 -8.50 3.72 5.58
CA PRO A 206 -8.18 3.07 6.84
C PRO A 206 -6.76 2.49 6.93
N THR A 207 -6.13 2.16 5.81
CA THR A 207 -4.78 1.58 5.79
C THR A 207 -3.72 2.67 6.02
N PRO A 208 -2.91 2.62 7.10
CA PRO A 208 -1.89 3.61 7.36
C PRO A 208 -0.67 3.39 6.49
N PHE A 209 -0.11 4.48 5.98
CA PHE A 209 1.23 4.51 5.42
C PHE A 209 2.20 4.88 6.54
N THR A 210 3.04 3.94 6.95
CA THR A 210 3.98 4.13 8.06
C THR A 210 5.43 4.30 7.57
N VAL A 211 6.34 4.62 8.48
CA VAL A 211 7.78 4.59 8.18
C VAL A 211 8.23 3.19 7.71
N LEU A 212 7.70 2.11 8.29
CA LEU A 212 8.00 0.74 7.85
C LEU A 212 7.56 0.49 6.41
N THR A 213 6.37 0.97 6.03
CA THR A 213 5.88 0.92 4.65
C THR A 213 6.92 1.48 3.68
N LEU A 214 7.51 2.64 4.00
CA LEU A 214 8.50 3.29 3.15
C LEU A 214 9.87 2.57 3.12
N CYS A 215 10.25 1.89 4.20
CA CYS A 215 11.45 1.05 4.21
C CYS A 215 11.31 -0.11 3.22
N PHE A 216 10.17 -0.81 3.27
CA PHE A 216 9.89 -1.96 2.41
C PHE A 216 9.50 -1.61 0.98
N GLY A 217 8.94 -0.41 0.74
CA GLY A 217 8.59 0.07 -0.60
C GLY A 217 7.73 -0.91 -1.41
N GLU A 218 7.84 -0.82 -2.73
CA GLU A 218 7.21 -1.65 -3.76
C GLU A 218 5.69 -1.67 -3.73
N GLY A 219 5.06 -0.50 -3.94
CA GLY A 219 3.62 -0.44 -4.17
C GLY A 219 3.20 -0.90 -5.57
N GLU A 220 1.99 -0.55 -5.99
CA GLU A 220 1.38 -1.04 -7.23
C GLU A 220 2.15 -0.70 -8.52
N ALA A 221 3.04 0.31 -8.47
CA ALA A 221 3.90 0.68 -9.60
C ALA A 221 5.24 -0.10 -9.66
N GLY A 222 5.44 -1.06 -8.76
CA GLY A 222 6.55 -2.01 -8.79
C GLY A 222 7.92 -1.46 -8.37
N PRO A 223 8.95 -2.32 -8.35
CA PRO A 223 10.28 -2.00 -7.82
C PRO A 223 11.04 -0.94 -8.62
N GLY A 224 10.74 -0.75 -9.90
CA GLY A 224 11.41 0.26 -10.71
C GLY A 224 10.93 1.68 -10.43
N ARG A 225 9.65 1.85 -10.07
CA ARG A 225 9.06 3.18 -9.81
C ARG A 225 8.89 3.49 -8.33
N GLN A 226 8.60 2.48 -7.53
CA GLN A 226 8.41 2.60 -6.08
C GLN A 226 9.38 1.63 -5.37
N PRO A 227 10.70 1.72 -5.57
CA PRO A 227 11.67 0.78 -5.01
C PRO A 227 11.63 0.76 -3.48
N ARG A 228 12.13 -0.34 -2.92
CA ARG A 228 12.55 -0.43 -1.51
C ARG A 228 13.51 0.71 -1.17
N HIS A 229 13.56 1.08 0.10
CA HIS A 229 14.63 1.98 0.55
C HIS A 229 16.00 1.25 0.41
N PRO A 230 17.08 1.91 -0.05
CA PRO A 230 18.39 1.24 -0.23
C PRO A 230 18.96 0.59 1.04
N ALA A 231 18.71 1.19 2.20
CA ALA A 231 19.01 0.63 3.53
C ALA A 231 17.76 0.09 4.24
N GLY A 232 16.79 -0.44 3.47
CA GLY A 232 15.46 -0.76 3.97
C GLY A 232 15.46 -1.82 5.07
N ASP A 233 16.32 -2.82 4.98
CA ASP A 233 16.38 -3.93 5.95
C ASP A 233 16.97 -3.48 7.27
N GLU A 234 18.06 -2.70 7.23
CA GLU A 234 18.68 -2.13 8.42
C GLU A 234 17.78 -1.09 9.10
N LEU A 235 17.07 -0.27 8.32
CA LEU A 235 16.10 0.68 8.86
C LEU A 235 14.89 -0.02 9.46
N ALA A 236 14.34 -1.03 8.80
CA ALA A 236 13.22 -1.81 9.33
C ALA A 236 13.60 -2.50 10.63
N GLY A 237 14.77 -3.16 10.68
CA GLY A 237 15.31 -3.76 11.91
C GLY A 237 15.45 -2.73 13.03
N LEU A 238 16.05 -1.57 12.75
CA LEU A 238 16.17 -0.48 13.72
C LEU A 238 14.81 0.01 14.22
N LEU A 239 13.83 0.20 13.33
CA LEU A 239 12.49 0.65 13.71
C LEU A 239 11.80 -0.35 14.62
N LEU A 240 11.88 -1.65 14.30
CA LEU A 240 11.32 -2.74 15.10
C LEU A 240 11.99 -2.83 16.47
N ASP A 241 13.32 -2.72 16.54
CA ASP A 241 14.08 -2.65 17.80
C ASP A 241 13.67 -1.44 18.67
N ARG A 242 13.17 -0.37 18.04
CA ARG A 242 12.67 0.84 18.70
C ARG A 242 11.17 0.83 18.95
N GLY A 243 10.47 -0.26 18.63
CA GLY A 243 9.05 -0.45 18.95
C GLY A 243 8.09 -0.10 17.81
N ALA A 244 8.54 -0.11 16.55
CA ALA A 244 7.62 -0.18 15.43
C ALA A 244 6.79 -1.47 15.49
N ASP A 245 5.52 -1.38 15.15
CA ASP A 245 4.62 -2.53 15.08
C ASP A 245 4.90 -3.34 13.81
N PRO A 246 5.22 -4.65 13.91
CA PRO A 246 5.44 -5.49 12.74
C PRO A 246 4.17 -5.74 11.90
N ASN A 247 2.99 -5.40 12.42
CA ASN A 247 1.71 -5.59 11.72
C ASN A 247 1.39 -4.42 10.76
N ASP A 248 2.29 -4.16 9.81
CA ASP A 248 2.14 -3.10 8.82
C ASP A 248 1.27 -3.54 7.63
N ALA A 249 -0.01 -3.15 7.65
CA ALA A 249 -0.98 -3.56 6.64
C ALA A 249 -0.62 -3.08 5.22
N GLN A 250 -0.03 -1.88 5.08
CA GLN A 250 0.33 -1.35 3.78
C GLN A 250 1.54 -2.07 3.20
N THR A 251 2.57 -2.35 3.99
CA THR A 251 3.69 -3.21 3.58
C THR A 251 3.19 -4.57 3.08
N LEU A 252 2.32 -5.23 3.84
CA LEU A 252 1.80 -6.53 3.45
C LEU A 252 0.97 -6.48 2.16
N TYR A 253 0.26 -5.38 1.91
CA TYR A 253 -0.45 -5.16 0.66
C TYR A 253 0.52 -4.94 -0.49
N ASP A 254 1.40 -3.95 -0.40
CA ASP A 254 2.38 -3.55 -1.40
C ASP A 254 3.22 -4.75 -1.85
N ARG A 255 3.69 -5.54 -0.88
CA ARG A 255 4.62 -6.64 -1.08
C ARG A 255 3.95 -7.98 -1.43
N THR A 256 2.62 -8.05 -1.47
CA THR A 256 1.93 -9.33 -1.71
C THR A 256 2.10 -9.81 -3.15
N PHE A 257 2.26 -8.91 -4.12
CA PHE A 257 2.14 -9.24 -5.54
C PHE A 257 3.35 -9.98 -6.12
N ALA A 258 4.55 -9.65 -5.65
CA ALA A 258 5.80 -10.27 -6.08
C ALA A 258 6.18 -11.48 -5.21
N ARG A 259 7.06 -12.34 -5.74
CA ARG A 259 7.60 -13.52 -5.02
C ARG A 259 8.58 -13.17 -3.90
N ASP A 260 9.12 -11.95 -3.86
CA ASP A 260 10.12 -11.56 -2.86
C ASP A 260 9.53 -11.41 -1.45
N ASP A 261 9.91 -12.35 -0.58
CA ASP A 261 9.52 -12.47 0.82
C ASP A 261 10.46 -11.76 1.80
N GLY A 262 11.36 -10.90 1.34
CA GLY A 262 12.29 -10.16 2.21
C GLY A 262 11.60 -9.47 3.40
N HIS A 263 10.46 -8.83 3.16
CA HIS A 263 9.67 -8.19 4.20
C HIS A 263 9.12 -9.17 5.26
N LEU A 264 8.61 -10.34 4.85
CA LEU A 264 8.12 -11.37 5.77
C LEU A 264 9.25 -11.93 6.64
N ARG A 265 10.45 -12.11 6.07
CA ARG A 265 11.62 -12.62 6.80
C ARG A 265 12.07 -11.68 7.92
N ILE A 266 11.75 -10.39 7.84
CA ILE A 266 12.03 -9.40 8.89
C ILE A 266 10.86 -9.27 9.87
N LEU A 267 9.64 -9.21 9.36
CA LEU A 267 8.45 -8.95 10.18
C LEU A 267 7.99 -10.16 11.00
N LEU A 268 8.13 -11.39 10.49
CA LEU A 268 7.74 -12.62 11.20
C LEU A 268 8.52 -12.84 12.51
N PRO A 269 9.87 -12.76 12.54
CA PRO A 269 10.63 -12.77 13.79
C PRO A 269 10.22 -11.68 14.78
N ALA A 270 9.85 -10.50 14.27
CA ALA A 270 9.45 -9.36 15.08
C ALA A 270 8.02 -9.47 15.63
N GLY A 271 7.25 -10.48 15.24
CA GLY A 271 5.92 -10.76 15.79
C GLY A 271 4.74 -10.45 14.87
N LEU A 272 4.96 -10.36 13.56
CA LEU A 272 3.87 -10.25 12.58
C LEU A 272 2.80 -11.34 12.79
N GLY A 273 1.54 -10.93 12.71
CA GLY A 273 0.38 -11.80 12.91
C GLY A 273 0.02 -12.06 14.37
N ARG A 274 0.71 -11.39 15.31
CA ARG A 274 0.54 -11.57 16.75
C ARG A 274 0.30 -10.23 17.45
N GLY A 275 -0.12 -10.29 18.71
CA GLY A 275 -0.35 -9.11 19.55
C GLY A 275 -1.73 -8.47 19.36
N ASP A 276 -1.86 -7.23 19.84
CA ASP A 276 -3.10 -6.45 19.84
C ASP A 276 -3.26 -5.55 18.60
N GLY A 277 -2.35 -5.65 17.61
CA GLY A 277 -2.28 -4.78 16.44
C GLY A 277 -1.69 -3.39 16.71
N GLY A 278 -1.06 -3.21 17.87
CA GLY A 278 -0.18 -2.07 18.13
C GLY A 278 -0.86 -0.70 18.12
N PRO A 279 -0.07 0.38 17.95
CA PRO A 279 -0.58 1.75 18.06
C PRO A 279 -1.68 2.07 17.05
N TRP A 280 -1.59 1.54 15.84
CA TRP A 280 -2.55 1.80 14.77
C TRP A 280 -3.89 1.10 15.01
N GLN A 281 -3.90 -0.16 15.46
CA GLN A 281 -5.14 -0.83 15.87
C GLN A 281 -5.81 -0.10 17.03
N ARG A 282 -5.04 0.41 18.00
CA ARG A 282 -5.59 1.22 19.11
C ARG A 282 -6.20 2.54 18.65
N ARG A 283 -5.61 3.19 17.64
CA ARG A 283 -6.10 4.47 17.07
C ARG A 283 -7.34 4.28 16.20
N LEU A 284 -7.40 3.22 15.40
CA LEU A 284 -8.38 3.05 14.32
C LEU A 284 -9.45 1.98 14.61
N GLY A 285 -9.19 1.08 15.55
CA GLY A 285 -10.13 0.05 16.00
C GLY A 285 -10.62 -0.84 14.86
N GLU A 286 -11.95 -1.01 14.76
CA GLU A 286 -12.59 -1.89 13.76
C GLU A 286 -12.40 -1.45 12.30
N ALA A 287 -11.76 -0.30 12.06
CA ALA A 287 -11.37 0.10 10.72
C ALA A 287 -10.19 -0.71 10.17
N LEU A 288 -9.38 -1.27 11.07
CA LEU A 288 -8.24 -2.12 10.73
C LEU A 288 -8.54 -3.59 10.97
N GLU A 289 -7.88 -4.41 10.17
CA GLU A 289 -7.87 -5.84 10.33
C GLU A 289 -7.00 -6.26 11.50
N THR A 290 -7.38 -7.35 12.14
CA THR A 290 -6.56 -7.94 13.19
C THR A 290 -5.25 -8.48 12.60
N PRO A 291 -4.16 -8.56 13.39
CA PRO A 291 -2.92 -9.21 12.96
C PRO A 291 -3.11 -10.58 12.29
N VAL A 292 -4.00 -11.41 12.84
CA VAL A 292 -4.30 -12.73 12.29
C VAL A 292 -4.97 -12.62 10.91
N GLU A 293 -5.94 -11.72 10.73
CA GLU A 293 -6.58 -11.50 9.43
C GLU A 293 -5.57 -11.01 8.38
N MET A 294 -4.61 -10.16 8.77
CA MET A 294 -3.55 -9.69 7.87
C MET A 294 -2.69 -10.83 7.34
N VAL A 295 -2.22 -11.72 8.23
CA VAL A 295 -1.41 -12.88 7.82
C VAL A 295 -2.25 -13.91 7.06
N GLN A 296 -3.51 -14.09 7.44
CA GLN A 296 -4.42 -14.96 6.71
C GLN A 296 -4.56 -14.53 5.24
N ARG A 297 -4.60 -13.22 4.97
CA ARG A 297 -4.58 -12.73 3.58
C ARG A 297 -3.32 -13.13 2.84
N GLN A 298 -2.16 -13.05 3.47
CA GLN A 298 -0.89 -13.46 2.86
C GLN A 298 -0.90 -14.95 2.51
N VAL A 299 -1.41 -15.79 3.42
CA VAL A 299 -1.58 -17.24 3.19
C VAL A 299 -2.53 -17.51 2.03
N ASP A 300 -3.69 -16.83 2.00
CA ASP A 300 -4.69 -17.03 0.95
C ASP A 300 -4.16 -16.58 -0.42
N TRP A 301 -3.50 -15.41 -0.48
CA TRP A 301 -2.86 -14.92 -1.71
C TRP A 301 -1.75 -15.86 -2.20
N ALA A 302 -0.86 -16.28 -1.31
CA ALA A 302 0.23 -17.19 -1.63
C ALA A 302 -0.28 -18.53 -2.16
N ARG A 303 -1.39 -19.05 -1.61
CA ARG A 303 -2.04 -20.27 -2.10
C ARG A 303 -2.64 -20.08 -3.47
N ASP A 304 -3.46 -19.04 -3.64
CA ASP A 304 -4.15 -18.77 -4.90
C ASP A 304 -3.16 -18.50 -6.05
N ARG A 305 -1.95 -18.01 -5.72
CA ARG A 305 -0.88 -17.70 -6.67
C ARG A 305 0.33 -18.62 -6.56
N GLY A 306 0.22 -19.78 -5.92
CA GLY A 306 1.27 -20.81 -5.85
C GLY A 306 2.66 -20.30 -5.44
N PHE A 307 2.73 -19.40 -4.47
CA PHE A 307 3.98 -18.94 -3.86
C PHE A 307 4.38 -19.95 -2.77
N THR A 308 4.90 -21.10 -3.18
CA THR A 308 5.24 -22.22 -2.30
C THR A 308 6.23 -21.81 -1.20
N ASP A 309 7.29 -21.09 -1.54
CA ASP A 309 8.28 -20.61 -0.57
C ASP A 309 7.66 -19.70 0.51
N ARG A 310 6.73 -18.81 0.10
CA ARG A 310 5.97 -17.97 1.03
C ARG A 310 5.09 -18.81 1.96
N LEU A 311 4.41 -19.83 1.41
CA LEU A 311 3.60 -20.75 2.22
C LEU A 311 4.44 -21.53 3.22
N GLU A 312 5.60 -22.03 2.81
CA GLU A 312 6.55 -22.73 3.68
C GLU A 312 7.07 -21.80 4.78
N LEU A 313 7.44 -20.57 4.42
CA LEU A 313 7.85 -19.53 5.36
C LEU A 313 6.74 -19.24 6.38
N LEU A 314 5.52 -18.95 5.94
CA LEU A 314 4.38 -18.68 6.83
C LEU A 314 4.04 -19.89 7.72
N ALA A 315 4.08 -21.11 7.17
CA ALA A 315 3.86 -22.34 7.91
C ALA A 315 4.91 -22.57 9.01
N SER A 316 6.18 -22.20 8.77
CA SER A 316 7.26 -22.29 9.77
C SER A 316 7.01 -21.42 11.02
N TYR A 317 6.14 -20.40 10.91
CA TYR A 317 5.69 -19.56 12.02
C TYR A 317 4.31 -19.95 12.56
N GLY A 318 3.75 -21.08 12.10
CA GLY A 318 2.48 -21.63 12.56
C GLY A 318 1.24 -21.12 11.81
N PHE A 319 1.41 -20.42 10.68
CA PHE A 319 0.32 -19.95 9.83
C PHE A 319 0.03 -20.98 8.74
N THR A 320 -0.54 -22.13 9.13
CA THR A 320 -0.73 -23.30 8.25
C THR A 320 -2.12 -23.38 7.63
N GLU A 321 -3.14 -22.83 8.28
CA GLU A 321 -4.52 -22.91 7.81
C GLU A 321 -4.85 -21.75 6.87
N GLY A 322 -5.20 -22.10 5.63
CA GLY A 322 -5.92 -21.22 4.72
C GLY A 322 -7.40 -21.19 4.99
N ARG A 323 -8.10 -20.24 4.35
CA ARG A 323 -9.48 -20.57 3.96
C ARG A 323 -9.47 -21.87 3.13
N PRO A 324 -10.47 -22.76 3.30
CA PRO A 324 -10.64 -23.90 2.41
C PRO A 324 -10.69 -23.41 0.96
N ALA A 325 -10.08 -24.13 0.01
CA ALA A 325 -10.06 -23.75 -1.41
C ALA A 325 -11.46 -23.51 -2.02
N THR A 326 -12.51 -24.01 -1.36
CA THR A 326 -13.93 -23.84 -1.73
C THR A 326 -14.57 -22.56 -1.20
N ALA A 327 -13.92 -21.85 -0.29
CA ALA A 327 -14.45 -20.66 0.33
C ALA A 327 -14.07 -19.44 -0.54
N PRO A 328 -15.02 -18.71 -1.13
CA PRO A 328 -14.72 -17.65 -2.09
C PRO A 328 -13.92 -16.51 -1.45
N SER A 329 -12.68 -16.28 -1.92
CA SER A 329 -11.87 -15.12 -1.51
C SER A 329 -12.71 -13.84 -1.60
N PRO A 330 -12.72 -12.99 -0.55
CA PRO A 330 -13.50 -11.74 -0.58
C PRO A 330 -12.94 -10.75 -1.62
N TRP A 331 -11.76 -11.04 -2.16
CA TRP A 331 -11.03 -10.26 -3.15
C TRP A 331 -10.97 -10.92 -4.53
N ARG A 332 -11.65 -12.06 -4.73
CA ARG A 332 -11.82 -12.56 -6.10
C ARG A 332 -12.46 -11.42 -6.91
N PRO A 333 -11.86 -10.99 -8.03
CA PRO A 333 -12.53 -10.10 -8.97
C PRO A 333 -13.92 -10.66 -9.24
N LYS A 334 -14.93 -9.79 -9.36
CA LYS A 334 -16.28 -10.21 -9.75
C LYS A 334 -16.24 -10.65 -11.22
N GLY A 335 -15.81 -11.88 -11.46
CA GLY A 335 -15.72 -12.53 -12.76
C GLY A 335 -14.86 -13.81 -12.67
N PRO A 336 -15.07 -14.81 -13.54
CA PRO A 336 -14.12 -15.90 -13.67
C PRO A 336 -12.79 -15.34 -14.19
N GLU A 337 -11.73 -15.45 -13.39
CA GLU A 337 -10.36 -15.21 -13.84
C GLU A 337 -10.06 -16.24 -14.95
N PRO A 338 -9.66 -15.81 -16.16
CA PRO A 338 -9.45 -16.75 -17.24
C PRO A 338 -8.32 -17.73 -16.85
N PRO A 339 -8.34 -18.97 -17.37
CA PRO A 339 -7.40 -20.03 -16.96
C PRO A 339 -5.92 -19.63 -17.01
N VAL A 340 -5.54 -18.73 -17.94
CA VAL A 340 -4.18 -18.19 -18.04
C VAL A 340 -3.80 -17.27 -16.88
N ALA A 341 -4.71 -16.42 -16.39
CA ALA A 341 -4.45 -15.58 -15.22
C ALA A 341 -4.41 -16.40 -13.92
N ALA A 342 -5.20 -17.48 -13.86
CA ALA A 342 -5.11 -18.48 -12.79
C ALA A 342 -3.78 -19.27 -12.81
N ALA A 343 -3.05 -19.25 -13.92
CA ALA A 343 -1.74 -19.87 -14.09
C ALA A 343 -0.57 -18.89 -13.79
N GLY A 344 -0.74 -17.94 -12.87
CA GLY A 344 0.25 -16.91 -12.49
C GLY A 344 1.53 -17.43 -11.79
N THR A 345 1.97 -18.66 -12.09
CA THR A 345 3.20 -19.27 -11.59
C THR A 345 3.95 -19.99 -12.69
N PRO A 346 5.28 -20.13 -12.60
CA PRO A 346 6.04 -20.95 -13.56
C PRO A 346 5.46 -22.37 -13.74
N ASP A 347 5.08 -23.04 -12.65
CA ASP A 347 4.48 -24.39 -12.72
C ASP A 347 3.06 -24.39 -13.28
N GLY A 348 2.25 -23.38 -12.94
CA GLY A 348 0.92 -23.18 -13.50
C GLY A 348 0.96 -22.95 -15.01
N VAL A 349 1.91 -22.13 -15.48
CA VAL A 349 2.17 -21.90 -16.91
C VAL A 349 2.55 -23.20 -17.60
N ARG A 350 3.50 -23.96 -17.02
CA ARG A 350 3.92 -25.27 -17.58
C ARG A 350 2.76 -26.26 -17.64
N ALA A 351 1.92 -26.32 -16.60
CA ALA A 351 0.75 -27.19 -16.56
C ALA A 351 -0.31 -26.78 -17.58
N LEU A 352 -0.58 -25.48 -17.72
CA LEU A 352 -1.51 -24.94 -18.71
C LEU A 352 -1.02 -25.22 -20.13
N ALA A 353 0.26 -25.01 -20.40
CA ALA A 353 0.89 -25.32 -21.68
C ALA A 353 0.81 -26.83 -22.00
N ALA A 354 1.09 -27.69 -21.01
CA ALA A 354 0.95 -29.15 -21.16
C ALA A 354 -0.50 -29.58 -21.44
N ALA A 355 -1.49 -28.83 -20.96
CA ALA A 355 -2.90 -29.04 -21.25
C ALA A 355 -3.37 -28.40 -22.58
N GLY A 356 -2.48 -27.75 -23.34
CA GLY A 356 -2.81 -27.07 -24.59
C GLY A 356 -3.56 -25.75 -24.42
N GLY A 357 -3.43 -25.10 -23.25
CA GLY A 357 -4.03 -23.80 -22.99
C GLY A 357 -3.37 -22.65 -23.74
N ASP A 358 -4.15 -21.61 -24.02
CA ASP A 358 -3.67 -20.40 -24.70
C ASP A 358 -2.95 -19.46 -23.72
N LEU A 359 -1.62 -19.35 -23.84
CA LEU A 359 -0.79 -18.45 -23.04
C LEU A 359 -0.91 -16.97 -23.46
N ASN A 360 -1.50 -16.70 -24.62
CA ASN A 360 -1.73 -15.35 -25.14
C ASN A 360 -3.16 -14.87 -24.88
N ALA A 361 -3.96 -15.66 -24.15
CA ALA A 361 -5.30 -15.27 -23.75
C ALA A 361 -5.26 -13.97 -22.95
N ARG A 362 -6.11 -13.01 -23.33
CA ARG A 362 -6.18 -11.71 -22.70
C ARG A 362 -7.10 -11.74 -21.49
N PHE A 363 -6.69 -11.06 -20.43
CA PHE A 363 -7.53 -10.71 -19.29
C PHE A 363 -7.41 -9.21 -19.07
N ASP A 364 -8.56 -8.53 -19.01
CA ASP A 364 -8.61 -7.07 -18.90
C ASP A 364 -7.73 -6.36 -19.95
N GLY A 365 -7.80 -6.86 -21.20
CA GLY A 365 -7.12 -6.29 -22.35
C GLY A 365 -5.60 -6.53 -22.46
N HIS A 366 -4.98 -7.30 -21.56
CA HIS A 366 -3.54 -7.62 -21.60
C HIS A 366 -3.29 -9.12 -21.35
N THR A 367 -2.07 -9.61 -21.65
CA THR A 367 -1.70 -11.03 -21.42
C THR A 367 -0.98 -11.22 -20.08
N LEU A 368 -0.81 -12.48 -19.65
CA LEU A 368 -0.06 -12.76 -18.41
C LEU A 368 1.40 -12.30 -18.50
N LEU A 369 1.98 -12.31 -19.71
CA LEU A 369 3.33 -11.82 -19.96
C LEU A 369 3.45 -10.30 -19.75
N HIS A 370 2.41 -9.52 -20.07
CA HIS A 370 2.37 -8.08 -19.74
C HIS A 370 2.40 -7.87 -18.22
N HIS A 371 1.55 -8.61 -17.49
CA HIS A 371 1.48 -8.51 -16.03
C HIS A 371 2.82 -8.88 -15.38
N ALA A 372 3.40 -10.02 -15.76
CA ALA A 372 4.70 -10.47 -15.27
C ALA A 372 5.82 -9.46 -15.58
N ALA A 373 5.79 -8.85 -16.76
CA ALA A 373 6.74 -7.83 -17.17
C ALA A 373 6.66 -6.56 -16.30
N TRP A 374 5.45 -6.06 -16.02
CA TRP A 374 5.21 -4.89 -15.17
C TRP A 374 5.69 -5.06 -13.73
N ILE A 375 5.35 -6.18 -13.10
CA ILE A 375 5.73 -6.44 -11.70
C ILE A 375 7.21 -6.86 -11.56
N GLY A 376 7.90 -7.11 -12.68
CA GLY A 376 9.30 -7.52 -12.69
C GLY A 376 9.55 -8.99 -12.33
N ASP A 377 8.56 -9.88 -12.50
CA ASP A 377 8.70 -11.32 -12.19
C ASP A 377 9.46 -12.03 -13.32
N VAL A 378 10.79 -12.01 -13.22
CA VAL A 378 11.71 -12.63 -14.19
C VAL A 378 11.41 -14.11 -14.37
N GLU A 379 11.17 -14.84 -13.28
CA GLU A 379 10.92 -16.29 -13.32
C GLU A 379 9.63 -16.62 -14.08
N LEU A 380 8.56 -15.84 -13.87
CA LEU A 380 7.31 -16.00 -14.60
C LEU A 380 7.45 -15.59 -16.08
N VAL A 381 8.18 -14.50 -16.36
CA VAL A 381 8.50 -14.09 -17.74
C VAL A 381 9.24 -15.20 -18.48
N GLU A 382 10.29 -15.76 -17.87
CA GLU A 382 11.06 -16.86 -18.48
C GLU A 382 10.20 -18.09 -18.73
N ALA A 383 9.41 -18.53 -17.75
CA ALA A 383 8.54 -19.69 -17.90
C ALA A 383 7.48 -19.53 -19.00
N LEU A 384 6.90 -18.33 -19.14
CA LEU A 384 5.95 -18.01 -20.22
C LEU A 384 6.61 -18.11 -21.59
N LEU A 385 7.81 -17.54 -21.74
CA LEU A 385 8.56 -17.55 -23.00
C LEU A 385 9.02 -18.97 -23.36
N GLU A 386 9.48 -19.75 -22.37
CA GLU A 386 9.85 -21.16 -22.56
C GLU A 386 8.67 -22.03 -23.01
N CYS A 387 7.47 -21.73 -22.52
CA CYS A 387 6.24 -22.44 -22.91
C CYS A 387 5.60 -21.89 -24.21
N GLY A 388 6.22 -20.91 -24.87
CA GLY A 388 5.80 -20.40 -26.18
C GLY A 388 4.80 -19.24 -26.16
N ALA A 389 4.70 -18.49 -25.05
CA ALA A 389 3.98 -17.22 -25.06
C ALA A 389 4.60 -16.24 -26.08
N ASP A 390 3.76 -15.47 -26.75
CA ASP A 390 4.19 -14.51 -27.77
C ASP A 390 4.61 -13.18 -27.10
N PRO A 391 5.89 -12.78 -27.18
CA PRO A 391 6.38 -11.55 -26.55
C PRO A 391 5.95 -10.26 -27.25
N ASP A 392 5.32 -10.35 -28.42
CA ASP A 392 5.01 -9.18 -29.27
C ASP A 392 3.50 -8.87 -29.29
N VAL A 393 2.70 -9.55 -28.46
CA VAL A 393 1.27 -9.22 -28.26
C VAL A 393 1.16 -7.81 -27.70
N VAL A 394 0.31 -6.98 -28.30
CA VAL A 394 0.05 -5.61 -27.80
C VAL A 394 -1.21 -5.54 -26.95
N ASP A 395 -1.21 -4.78 -25.85
CA ASP A 395 -2.40 -4.57 -25.01
C ASP A 395 -3.49 -3.72 -25.70
N ASP A 396 -4.73 -3.80 -25.19
CA ASP A 396 -5.89 -3.09 -25.76
C ASP A 396 -5.89 -1.57 -25.48
N GLN A 397 -5.29 -1.14 -24.37
CA GLN A 397 -5.42 0.24 -23.86
C GLN A 397 -4.40 1.18 -24.51
N HIS A 398 -3.18 0.72 -24.67
CA HIS A 398 -2.04 1.52 -25.11
C HIS A 398 -1.35 0.96 -26.35
N GLY A 399 -1.68 -0.28 -26.75
CA GLY A 399 -0.98 -0.95 -27.84
C GLY A 399 0.49 -1.23 -27.50
N ALA A 400 0.84 -1.33 -26.22
CA ALA A 400 2.19 -1.63 -25.77
C ALA A 400 2.39 -3.14 -25.68
N THR A 401 3.61 -3.60 -25.95
CA THR A 401 4.01 -5.00 -25.76
C THR A 401 4.39 -5.26 -24.30
N PRO A 402 4.59 -6.53 -23.88
CA PRO A 402 5.19 -6.83 -22.59
C PRO A 402 6.53 -6.11 -22.35
N LEU A 403 7.37 -5.95 -23.39
CA LEU A 403 8.59 -5.15 -23.28
C LEU A 403 8.26 -3.69 -22.96
N GLY A 404 7.27 -3.10 -23.64
CA GLY A 404 6.82 -1.74 -23.34
C GLY A 404 6.30 -1.59 -21.91
N TRP A 405 5.62 -2.61 -21.37
CA TRP A 405 5.18 -2.63 -19.96
C TRP A 405 6.37 -2.72 -19.00
N ALA A 406 7.37 -3.59 -19.28
CA ALA A 406 8.59 -3.66 -18.47
C ALA A 406 9.36 -2.32 -18.46
N GLU A 407 9.53 -1.67 -19.61
CA GLU A 407 10.21 -0.39 -19.71
C GLU A 407 9.44 0.73 -19.01
N HIS A 408 8.11 0.76 -19.16
CA HIS A 408 7.26 1.72 -18.45
C HIS A 408 7.30 1.51 -16.93
N GLY A 409 7.30 0.27 -16.47
CA GLY A 409 7.43 -0.13 -15.07
C GLY A 409 8.85 -0.01 -14.52
N GLN A 410 9.83 0.37 -15.36
CA GLN A 410 11.26 0.44 -15.00
C GLN A 410 11.81 -0.93 -14.52
N ALA A 411 11.26 -2.03 -15.02
CA ALA A 411 11.65 -3.40 -14.69
C ALA A 411 12.78 -3.89 -15.61
N GLU A 412 14.00 -3.38 -15.40
CA GLU A 412 15.12 -3.58 -16.34
C GLU A 412 15.50 -5.06 -16.52
N ALA A 413 15.40 -5.88 -15.47
CA ALA A 413 15.71 -7.31 -15.58
C ALA A 413 14.73 -8.05 -16.51
N THR A 414 13.43 -7.80 -16.40
CA THR A 414 12.43 -8.40 -17.32
C THR A 414 12.53 -7.79 -18.71
N ALA A 415 12.78 -6.47 -18.82
CA ALA A 415 13.03 -5.81 -20.10
C ALA A 415 14.22 -6.42 -20.84
N ALA A 416 15.33 -6.71 -20.15
CA ALA A 416 16.50 -7.37 -20.73
C ALA A 416 16.16 -8.77 -21.29
N VAL A 417 15.39 -9.58 -20.55
CA VAL A 417 14.94 -10.90 -21.02
C VAL A 417 14.05 -10.76 -22.25
N LEU A 418 13.12 -9.81 -22.25
CA LEU A 418 12.17 -9.58 -23.34
C LEU A 418 12.86 -9.04 -24.61
N ARG A 419 13.84 -8.14 -24.49
CA ARG A 419 14.65 -7.65 -25.63
C ARG A 419 15.38 -8.77 -26.38
N LEU A 420 15.77 -9.84 -25.70
CA LEU A 420 16.42 -10.99 -26.31
C LEU A 420 15.43 -11.92 -27.06
N ARG A 421 14.13 -11.71 -26.89
CA ARG A 421 13.08 -12.64 -27.33
C ARG A 421 12.03 -12.01 -28.26
N SER A 422 11.87 -10.69 -28.24
CA SER A 422 11.05 -9.95 -29.21
C SER A 422 11.64 -10.01 -30.62
N ARG A 423 10.78 -10.16 -31.63
CA ARG A 423 11.17 -10.03 -33.03
C ARG A 423 10.92 -8.58 -33.45
N THR A 424 11.99 -7.81 -33.68
CA THR A 424 11.92 -6.44 -34.22
C THR A 424 11.03 -6.32 -35.44
#